data_AF-A0A1F8AQL1-F1
#
_entry.id   AF-A0A1F8AQL1-F1
#
_cell.length_a   1.000
_cell.length_b   1.000
_cell.length_c   1.000
_cell.angle_alpha   90.00
_cell.angle_beta   90.00
_cell.angle_gamma   90.00
#
_symmetry.space_group_name_H-M   'P 1'
#
loop_
_entity.id
_entity.type
_entity.pdbx_description
1 polymer ?
#
loop_
_entity_poly.entity_id
_entity_poly.type
_entity_poly.pdbx_seq_one_letter_code
_entity_poly.pdbx_strand_id
1 'polypeptide(L)'
;MKFNKFKVIISLVFFGILDTAYLTWEHYSNSIPPCSTNIFIDCGKVLNSQYSVVFGIPLALVGLVNYLVLMGFVVLSIKAGKKIFRYLSLLQTLVGLVVSVYLMYLQFFVIGSICLYCTASALISFGLFYFIWTKFSGERKRLAAIKINVLYKHFIKNILFLIDPEAVHNNMLVAGEFAGKSNLIKKTAEIFLKSKNTRLSQKIYGIGFGNPIGLAAGFDYEARLTQFLPSLNFGFMSVGTVTNMPYEGNPKPMLGRLPMSKSLMVNKGFKSSGAINVASRLKGLDFKIPVGISIGRTNSPKLSNQKDSIKDIVQAFETFEKAHVNNSYYELNISCPNLIHGNVAFYPPKNLEELLKAVDKLRIKKPIFAKMPIEKNDTEVLEMLEVIAKRCPKGVIFGNLQKDRNDPALVKEEVKKFKVGSFSGKPTYKRSNELIKLAYKHYRDRFIIIGCGGVFSGRDAWEKITLGASLVQLITGLVYEGPQLVNQINFELLDIMERKGFKNISEAVGIVTD
;
A
#
# COMPACT_ATOMS: atom_id res chain seq x y z
N MET A 1 7.75 12.31 29.07
CA MET A 1 8.70 12.96 28.12
C MET A 1 8.88 12.10 26.88
N LYS A 2 8.57 12.59 25.67
CA LYS A 2 8.86 11.82 24.43
C LYS A 2 10.39 11.76 24.23
N PHE A 3 10.94 10.55 24.16
CA PHE A 3 12.36 10.32 23.87
C PHE A 3 12.76 10.99 22.55
N ASN A 4 13.54 12.08 22.62
CA ASN A 4 13.92 12.84 21.45
C ASN A 4 15.16 12.22 20.80
N LYS A 5 14.94 11.27 19.87
CA LYS A 5 16.00 10.61 19.09
C LYS A 5 16.97 11.59 18.44
N PHE A 6 16.53 12.80 18.10
CA PHE A 6 17.42 13.77 17.48
C PHE A 6 18.49 14.29 18.44
N LYS A 7 18.11 14.58 19.70
CA LYS A 7 19.07 14.99 20.73
C LYS A 7 20.13 13.92 20.94
N VAL A 8 19.69 12.65 20.99
CA VAL A 8 20.61 11.50 21.13
C VAL A 8 21.56 11.40 19.94
N ILE A 9 21.06 11.53 18.71
CA ILE A 9 21.92 11.53 17.50
C ILE A 9 22.97 12.65 17.60
N ILE A 10 22.55 13.88 17.91
CA ILE A 10 23.47 15.02 18.02
C ILE A 10 24.51 14.80 19.12
N SER A 11 24.12 14.28 20.29
CA SER A 11 25.05 13.95 21.37
C SER A 11 26.05 12.88 20.96
N LEU A 12 25.61 11.81 20.31
CA LEU A 12 26.50 10.75 19.83
C LEU A 12 27.49 11.28 18.78
N VAL A 13 27.04 12.10 17.83
CA VAL A 13 27.93 12.72 16.84
C VAL A 13 28.95 13.62 17.55
N PHE A 14 28.53 14.42 18.53
CA PHE A 14 29.43 15.29 19.29
C PHE A 14 30.50 14.50 20.05
N PHE A 15 30.13 13.43 20.75
CA PHE A 15 31.11 12.57 21.41
C PHE A 15 32.06 11.88 20.42
N GLY A 16 31.55 11.46 19.25
CA GLY A 16 32.40 10.94 18.17
C GLY A 16 33.43 11.97 17.68
N ILE A 17 33.04 13.23 17.55
CA ILE A 17 33.95 14.34 17.21
C ILE A 17 35.02 14.51 18.28
N LEU A 18 34.64 14.54 19.57
CA LEU A 18 35.60 14.71 20.66
C LEU A 18 36.62 13.56 20.71
N ASP A 19 36.14 12.32 20.62
CA ASP A 19 36.96 11.10 20.63
C ASP A 19 37.96 11.10 19.48
N THR A 20 37.49 11.33 18.25
CA THR A 20 38.36 11.31 17.07
C THR A 20 39.27 12.53 16.97
N ALA A 21 38.86 13.71 17.46
CA ALA A 21 39.72 14.88 17.56
C ALA A 21 40.86 14.66 18.55
N TYR A 22 40.56 14.07 19.71
CA TYR A 22 41.58 13.71 20.70
C TYR A 22 42.60 12.72 20.13
N LEU A 23 42.14 11.62 19.51
CA LEU A 23 43.03 10.65 18.87
C LEU A 23 43.85 11.24 17.70
N THR A 24 43.26 12.18 16.96
CA THR A 24 43.98 12.88 15.89
C THR A 24 45.10 13.75 16.45
N TRP A 25 44.84 14.48 17.54
CA TRP A 25 45.84 15.31 18.21
C TRP A 25 46.98 14.47 18.79
N GLU A 26 46.66 13.37 19.47
CA GLU A 26 47.66 12.42 20.00
C GLU A 26 48.56 11.85 18.90
N HIS A 27 47.98 11.44 17.76
CA HIS A 27 48.74 10.93 16.62
C HIS A 27 49.76 11.95 16.10
N TYR A 28 49.36 13.20 15.91
CA TYR A 28 50.29 14.25 15.44
C TYR A 28 51.26 14.74 16.52
N SER A 29 50.94 14.51 17.80
CA SER A 29 51.81 14.85 18.94
C SER A 29 52.78 13.73 19.29
N ASN A 30 52.73 12.58 18.59
CA ASN A 30 53.50 11.37 18.87
C ASN A 30 53.39 10.89 20.33
N SER A 31 52.24 11.10 20.95
CA SER A 31 51.96 10.71 22.33
C SER A 31 51.16 9.41 22.40
N ILE A 32 51.39 8.64 23.47
CA ILE A 32 50.68 7.37 23.70
C ILE A 32 49.45 7.67 24.57
N PRO A 33 48.23 7.28 24.15
CA PRO A 33 47.04 7.56 24.94
C PRO A 33 47.06 6.86 26.30
N PRO A 34 46.40 7.42 27.33
CA PRO A 34 46.51 6.99 28.73
C PRO A 34 45.77 5.68 29.09
N CYS A 35 45.59 4.75 28.14
CA CYS A 35 44.82 3.52 28.33
C CYS A 35 45.62 2.20 28.15
N SER A 36 46.95 2.26 28.09
CA SER A 36 47.78 1.05 27.96
C SER A 36 47.97 0.36 29.31
N THR A 37 47.11 -0.63 29.59
CA THR A 37 47.33 -1.63 30.62
C THR A 37 47.87 -2.87 29.90
N ASN A 38 49.13 -3.28 30.11
CA ASN A 38 49.87 -4.30 29.35
C ASN A 38 49.28 -5.74 29.30
N ILE A 39 47.97 -5.91 29.53
CA ILE A 39 47.25 -7.18 29.66
C ILE A 39 45.96 -7.10 28.80
N PHE A 40 46.10 -7.06 27.46
CA PHE A 40 45.02 -7.08 26.44
C PHE A 40 44.34 -5.74 26.07
N ILE A 41 44.42 -4.70 26.91
CA ILE A 41 43.93 -3.35 26.59
C ILE A 41 45.13 -2.43 26.37
N ASP A 42 45.49 -2.22 25.11
CA ASP A 42 46.63 -1.38 24.73
C ASP A 42 46.28 -0.53 23.51
N CYS A 43 45.94 0.72 23.79
CA CYS A 43 45.59 1.71 22.77
C CYS A 43 46.79 2.06 21.89
N GLY A 44 48.00 2.13 22.48
CA GLY A 44 49.23 2.42 21.75
C GLY A 44 49.53 1.35 20.70
N LYS A 45 49.42 0.07 21.06
CA LYS A 45 49.62 -1.04 20.11
C LYS A 45 48.65 -1.00 18.93
N VAL A 46 47.39 -0.61 19.15
CA VAL A 46 46.40 -0.48 18.07
C VAL A 46 46.67 0.75 17.21
N LEU A 47 46.92 1.91 17.83
CA LEU A 47 47.08 3.18 17.13
C LEU A 47 48.44 3.34 16.42
N ASN A 48 49.45 2.57 16.79
CA ASN A 48 50.73 2.49 16.08
C ASN A 48 50.78 1.34 15.08
N SER A 49 49.71 0.55 14.94
CA SER A 49 49.66 -0.53 13.95
C SER A 49 49.62 0.02 12.52
N GLN A 50 50.03 -0.79 11.54
CA GLN A 50 49.91 -0.46 10.12
C GLN A 50 48.49 -0.12 9.66
N TYR A 51 47.47 -0.52 10.42
CA TYR A 51 46.05 -0.29 10.10
C TYR A 51 45.53 1.06 10.62
N SER A 52 46.32 1.78 11.41
CA SER A 52 45.98 3.11 11.94
C SER A 52 46.07 4.22 10.90
N VAL A 53 46.71 3.96 9.76
CA VAL A 53 46.92 4.90 8.65
C VAL A 53 46.41 4.26 7.36
N VAL A 54 45.60 5.00 6.61
CA VAL A 54 45.03 4.55 5.33
C VAL A 54 45.39 5.57 4.27
N PHE A 55 46.12 5.15 3.24
CA PHE A 55 46.67 6.03 2.18
C PHE A 55 47.47 7.22 2.72
N GLY A 56 48.24 7.02 3.80
CA GLY A 56 49.03 8.08 4.45
C GLY A 56 48.22 9.02 5.33
N ILE A 57 46.91 8.81 5.47
CA ILE A 57 46.03 9.63 6.32
C ILE A 57 45.72 8.87 7.61
N PRO A 58 45.90 9.49 8.80
CA PRO A 58 45.52 8.86 10.07
C PRO A 58 44.03 8.56 10.10
N LEU A 59 43.68 7.34 10.50
CA LEU A 59 42.29 6.88 10.56
C LEU A 59 41.44 7.71 11.53
N ALA A 60 42.04 8.22 12.61
CA ALA A 60 41.40 9.14 13.54
C ALA A 60 40.94 10.43 12.84
N LEU A 61 41.75 10.98 11.93
CA LEU A 61 41.39 12.17 11.15
C LEU A 61 40.25 11.87 10.16
N VAL A 62 40.27 10.71 9.51
CA VAL A 62 39.16 10.25 8.66
C VAL A 62 37.86 10.15 9.48
N GLY A 63 37.95 9.60 10.69
CA GLY A 63 36.82 9.54 11.64
C GLY A 63 36.28 10.93 12.02
N LEU A 64 37.17 11.88 12.32
CA LEU A 64 36.81 13.26 12.66
C LEU A 64 36.05 13.94 11.52
N VAL A 65 36.60 13.88 10.30
CA VAL A 65 35.94 14.42 9.10
C VAL A 65 34.58 13.77 8.90
N ASN A 66 34.48 12.45 9.05
CA ASN A 66 33.22 11.71 8.94
C ASN A 66 32.17 12.22 9.94
N TYR A 67 32.51 12.35 11.23
CA TYR A 67 31.53 12.85 12.21
C TYR A 67 31.13 14.31 11.97
N LEU A 68 32.05 15.18 11.55
CA LEU A 68 31.75 16.57 11.18
C LEU A 68 30.78 16.66 10.00
N VAL A 69 31.01 15.87 8.94
CA VAL A 69 30.11 15.79 7.78
C VAL A 69 28.74 15.25 8.19
N LEU A 70 28.70 14.23 9.04
CA LEU A 70 27.44 13.67 9.53
C LEU A 70 26.66 14.71 10.34
N MET A 71 27.33 15.50 11.20
CA MET A 71 26.71 16.61 11.93
C MET A 71 26.05 17.59 10.94
N GLY A 72 26.77 17.97 9.89
CA GLY A 72 26.26 18.83 8.82
C GLY A 72 25.00 18.28 8.17
N PHE A 73 25.01 17.01 7.74
CA PHE A 73 23.82 16.37 7.13
C PHE A 73 22.64 16.30 8.09
N VAL A 74 22.87 15.94 9.35
CA VAL A 74 21.81 15.83 10.37
C VAL A 74 21.19 17.21 10.64
N VAL A 75 21.99 18.27 10.77
CA VAL A 75 21.50 19.65 10.95
C VAL A 75 20.74 20.15 9.72
N LEU A 76 21.29 19.97 8.52
CA LEU A 76 20.66 20.38 7.27
C LEU A 76 19.36 19.62 6.99
N SER A 77 19.26 18.35 7.41
CA SER A 77 18.04 17.56 7.29
C SER A 77 16.85 18.14 8.07
N ILE A 78 17.14 18.89 9.15
CA ILE A 78 16.15 19.62 9.95
C ILE A 78 15.91 21.00 9.38
N LYS A 79 16.97 21.82 9.23
CA LYS A 79 16.83 23.24 8.87
C LYS A 79 16.31 23.44 7.45
N ALA A 80 16.87 22.71 6.48
CA ALA A 80 16.50 22.86 5.08
C ALA A 80 15.29 22.00 4.69
N GLY A 81 14.88 21.04 5.53
CA GLY A 81 13.82 20.07 5.24
C GLY A 81 14.10 19.13 4.05
N LYS A 82 15.25 19.25 3.38
CA LYS A 82 15.56 18.51 2.15
C LYS A 82 15.81 17.03 2.46
N LYS A 83 15.05 16.15 1.79
CA LYS A 83 15.13 14.69 1.93
C LYS A 83 16.51 14.11 1.58
N ILE A 84 17.28 14.79 0.72
CA ILE A 84 18.62 14.35 0.31
C ILE A 84 19.57 14.15 1.49
N PHE A 85 19.58 15.06 2.48
CA PHE A 85 20.46 14.95 3.64
C PHE A 85 20.10 13.77 4.56
N ARG A 86 18.82 13.36 4.58
CA ARG A 86 18.38 12.16 5.30
C ARG A 86 18.91 10.89 4.62
N TYR A 87 18.89 10.84 3.30
CA TYR A 87 19.48 9.75 2.52
C TYR A 87 20.99 9.67 2.68
N LEU A 88 21.69 10.80 2.63
CA LEU A 88 23.13 10.87 2.86
C LEU A 88 23.50 10.41 4.27
N SER A 89 22.75 10.84 5.30
CA SER A 89 22.95 10.38 6.69
C SER A 89 22.77 8.85 6.83
N LEU A 90 21.78 8.28 6.17
CA LEU A 90 21.55 6.82 6.16
C LEU A 90 22.70 6.07 5.48
N LEU A 91 23.17 6.54 4.33
CA LEU A 91 24.28 5.93 3.61
C LEU A 91 25.58 6.02 4.43
N GLN A 92 25.89 7.21 4.94
CA GLN A 92 27.13 7.46 5.67
C GLN A 92 27.21 6.63 6.96
N THR A 93 26.13 6.54 7.73
CA THR A 93 26.13 5.69 8.94
C THR A 93 26.18 4.21 8.64
N LEU A 94 25.65 3.75 7.50
CA LEU A 94 25.84 2.36 7.06
C LEU A 94 27.31 2.08 6.71
N VAL A 95 27.97 2.99 6.00
CA VAL A 95 29.41 2.88 5.71
C VAL A 95 30.21 2.89 7.01
N GLY A 96 29.93 3.84 7.91
CA GLY A 96 30.60 3.92 9.21
C GLY A 96 30.44 2.66 10.06
N LEU A 97 29.25 2.02 10.03
CA LEU A 97 29.02 0.74 10.69
C LEU A 97 29.91 -0.37 10.10
N VAL A 98 29.95 -0.51 8.77
CA VAL A 98 30.76 -1.55 8.10
C VAL A 98 32.25 -1.36 8.40
N VAL A 99 32.74 -0.13 8.32
CA VAL A 99 34.13 0.21 8.66
C VAL A 99 34.41 -0.11 10.14
N SER A 100 33.50 0.27 11.05
CA SER A 100 33.67 -0.02 12.48
C SER A 100 33.76 -1.52 12.75
N VAL A 101 32.90 -2.34 12.11
CA VAL A 101 32.95 -3.81 12.25
C VAL A 101 34.29 -4.36 11.77
N TYR A 102 34.80 -3.88 10.64
CA TYR A 102 36.11 -4.29 10.12
C TYR A 102 37.26 -3.92 11.08
N LEU A 103 37.27 -2.70 11.62
CA LEU A 103 38.30 -2.26 12.56
C LEU A 103 38.24 -3.01 13.89
N MET A 104 37.03 -3.36 14.36
CA MET A 104 36.87 -4.23 15.52
C MET A 104 37.43 -5.64 15.25
N TYR A 105 37.18 -6.20 14.06
CA TYR A 105 37.78 -7.48 13.66
C TYR A 105 39.32 -7.42 13.69
N LEU A 106 39.93 -6.35 13.17
CA LEU A 106 41.39 -6.19 13.22
C LEU A 106 41.92 -6.14 14.66
N GLN A 107 41.27 -5.39 15.55
CA GLN A 107 41.68 -5.30 16.96
C GLN A 107 41.63 -6.67 17.66
N PHE A 108 40.53 -7.41 17.51
CA PHE A 108 40.35 -8.70 18.19
C PHE A 108 41.22 -9.82 17.62
N PHE A 109 41.29 -9.95 16.29
CA PHE A 109 41.82 -11.16 15.66
C PHE A 109 43.20 -10.98 15.02
N VAL A 110 43.57 -9.76 14.64
CA VAL A 110 44.84 -9.50 13.94
C VAL A 110 45.87 -8.86 14.87
N ILE A 111 45.50 -7.79 15.57
CA ILE A 111 46.39 -7.08 16.49
C ILE A 111 46.46 -7.80 17.85
N GLY A 112 45.35 -8.43 18.24
CA GLY A 112 45.20 -9.13 19.52
C GLY A 112 45.23 -8.18 20.73
N SER A 113 44.75 -6.94 20.55
CA SER A 113 44.69 -5.92 21.62
C SER A 113 43.57 -4.92 21.35
N ILE A 114 42.95 -4.42 22.41
CA ILE A 114 41.78 -3.54 22.34
C ILE A 114 42.18 -2.10 22.67
N CYS A 115 41.79 -1.15 21.81
CA CYS A 115 41.82 0.27 22.14
C CYS A 115 40.45 0.71 22.68
N LEU A 116 40.43 1.34 23.85
CA LEU A 116 39.20 1.84 24.48
C LEU A 116 38.53 2.94 23.64
N TYR A 117 39.32 3.87 23.10
CA TYR A 117 38.82 4.95 22.25
C TYR A 117 38.25 4.42 20.91
N CYS A 118 38.98 3.55 20.21
CA CYS A 118 38.47 2.93 18.98
C CYS A 118 37.19 2.11 19.24
N THR A 119 37.11 1.43 20.38
CA THR A 119 35.91 0.70 20.81
C THR A 119 34.75 1.66 21.11
N ALA A 120 35.01 2.77 21.80
CA ALA A 120 34.01 3.82 22.03
C ALA A 120 33.49 4.40 20.70
N SER A 121 34.39 4.72 19.77
CA SER A 121 34.06 5.16 18.41
C SER A 121 33.17 4.15 17.65
N ALA A 122 33.49 2.85 17.75
CA ALA A 122 32.68 1.79 17.14
C ALA A 122 31.27 1.70 17.77
N LEU A 123 31.17 1.81 19.09
CA LEU A 123 29.88 1.83 19.80
C LEU A 123 29.05 3.07 19.44
N ILE A 124 29.69 4.25 19.32
CA ILE A 124 29.06 5.48 18.84
C ILE A 124 28.54 5.29 17.42
N SER A 125 29.35 4.73 16.52
CA SER A 125 28.97 4.45 15.13
C SER A 125 27.78 3.49 15.04
N PHE A 126 27.76 2.43 15.85
CA PHE A 126 26.62 1.51 15.94
C PHE A 126 25.36 2.23 16.46
N GLY A 127 25.48 3.02 17.52
CA GLY A 127 24.39 3.82 18.06
C GLY A 127 23.84 4.81 17.04
N LEU A 128 24.71 5.52 16.33
CA LEU A 128 24.33 6.46 15.28
C LEU A 128 23.58 5.76 14.14
N PHE A 129 24.10 4.63 13.66
CA PHE A 129 23.40 3.81 12.68
C PHE A 129 22.01 3.42 13.18
N TYR A 130 21.89 2.87 14.39
CA TYR A 130 20.60 2.46 14.95
C TYR A 130 19.60 3.64 15.08
N PHE A 131 20.02 4.77 15.63
CA PHE A 131 19.13 5.91 15.84
C PHE A 131 18.75 6.58 14.52
N ILE A 132 19.68 6.76 13.58
CA ILE A 132 19.39 7.32 12.25
C ILE A 132 18.50 6.36 11.45
N TRP A 133 18.80 5.06 11.46
CA TRP A 133 17.99 4.02 10.83
C TRP A 133 16.54 4.03 11.35
N THR A 134 16.35 4.11 12.66
CA THR A 134 14.98 4.15 13.21
C THR A 134 14.29 5.51 13.03
N LYS A 135 15.04 6.62 12.97
CA LYS A 135 14.51 7.97 12.77
C LYS A 135 14.01 8.19 11.34
N PHE A 136 14.81 7.86 10.33
CA PHE A 136 14.47 8.05 8.92
C PHE A 136 13.81 6.81 8.30
N SER A 137 12.88 6.22 9.03
CA SER A 137 12.18 5.00 8.60
C SER A 137 11.34 5.20 7.34
N GLY A 138 10.80 6.40 7.10
CA GLY A 138 10.04 6.73 5.89
C GLY A 138 10.91 6.69 4.64
N GLU A 139 12.09 7.32 4.70
CA GLU A 139 13.07 7.35 3.63
C GLU A 139 13.58 5.95 3.28
N ARG A 140 13.89 5.13 4.29
CA ARG A 140 14.28 3.73 4.08
C ARG A 140 13.21 2.90 3.40
N LYS A 141 11.95 3.03 3.83
CA LYS A 141 10.81 2.34 3.22
C LYS A 141 10.58 2.81 1.79
N ARG A 142 10.82 4.08 1.50
CA ARG A 142 10.79 4.61 0.13
C ARG A 142 11.88 3.98 -0.74
N LEU A 143 13.12 3.86 -0.26
CA LEU A 143 14.17 3.15 -0.99
C LEU A 143 13.84 1.67 -1.18
N ALA A 144 13.30 1.00 -0.17
CA ALA A 144 12.85 -0.38 -0.28
C ALA A 144 11.77 -0.53 -1.36
N ALA A 145 10.77 0.35 -1.38
CA ALA A 145 9.74 0.36 -2.41
C ALA A 145 10.31 0.59 -3.82
N ILE A 146 11.28 1.49 -3.98
CA ILE A 146 11.96 1.69 -5.28
C ILE A 146 12.70 0.42 -5.70
N LYS A 147 13.48 -0.21 -4.80
CA LYS A 147 14.21 -1.44 -5.09
C LYS A 147 13.27 -2.59 -5.47
N ILE A 148 12.20 -2.79 -4.70
CA ILE A 148 11.19 -3.82 -4.98
C ILE A 148 10.50 -3.54 -6.33
N ASN A 149 10.19 -2.28 -6.65
CA ASN A 149 9.61 -1.91 -7.93
C ASN A 149 10.53 -2.24 -9.11
N VAL A 150 11.82 -1.86 -9.02
CA VAL A 150 12.81 -2.15 -10.07
C VAL A 150 12.96 -3.65 -10.26
N LEU A 151 13.15 -4.40 -9.16
CA LEU A 151 13.26 -5.86 -9.20
C LEU A 151 12.00 -6.50 -9.80
N TYR A 152 10.82 -6.06 -9.37
CA TYR A 152 9.56 -6.59 -9.84
C TYR A 152 9.37 -6.33 -11.34
N LYS A 153 9.48 -5.07 -11.78
CA LYS A 153 9.15 -4.68 -13.15
C LYS A 153 10.09 -5.24 -14.19
N HIS A 154 11.38 -5.37 -13.88
CA HIS A 154 12.40 -5.80 -14.84
C HIS A 154 12.66 -7.31 -14.81
N PHE A 155 12.35 -7.99 -13.70
CA PHE A 155 12.64 -9.41 -13.55
C PHE A 155 11.37 -10.23 -13.25
N ILE A 156 10.76 -10.04 -12.07
CA ILE A 156 9.68 -10.92 -11.59
C ILE A 156 8.45 -10.86 -12.50
N LYS A 157 8.01 -9.67 -12.88
CA LYS A 157 6.84 -9.47 -13.74
C LYS A 157 7.01 -10.16 -15.09
N ASN A 158 8.20 -10.06 -15.70
CA ASN A 158 8.47 -10.67 -17.00
C ASN A 158 8.31 -12.19 -16.93
N ILE A 159 8.80 -12.83 -15.85
CA ILE A 159 8.61 -14.26 -15.61
C ILE A 159 7.12 -14.58 -15.39
N LEU A 160 6.43 -13.84 -14.50
CA LEU A 160 5.02 -14.07 -14.20
C LEU A 160 4.10 -13.88 -15.42
N PHE A 161 4.48 -13.02 -16.37
CA PHE A 161 3.70 -12.74 -17.56
C PHE A 161 3.79 -13.85 -18.62
N LEU A 162 4.75 -14.77 -18.49
CA LEU A 162 4.84 -16.00 -19.30
C LEU A 162 3.91 -17.11 -18.80
N ILE A 163 3.39 -17.00 -17.58
CA ILE A 163 2.52 -18.01 -16.95
C ILE A 163 1.06 -17.57 -17.09
N ASP A 164 0.14 -18.54 -17.20
CA ASP A 164 -1.31 -18.27 -17.19
C ASP A 164 -1.71 -17.31 -16.05
N PRO A 165 -2.45 -16.24 -16.35
CA PRO A 165 -2.77 -15.22 -15.36
C PRO A 165 -3.66 -15.71 -14.22
N GLU A 166 -4.55 -16.68 -14.47
CA GLU A 166 -5.40 -17.23 -13.42
C GLU A 166 -4.59 -18.12 -12.47
N ALA A 167 -3.67 -18.93 -13.00
CA ALA A 167 -2.73 -19.71 -12.21
C ALA A 167 -1.85 -18.83 -11.32
N VAL A 168 -1.24 -17.77 -11.88
CA VAL A 168 -0.44 -16.79 -11.10
C VAL A 168 -1.27 -16.17 -9.99
N HIS A 169 -2.49 -15.73 -10.29
CA HIS A 169 -3.36 -15.10 -9.32
C HIS A 169 -3.74 -16.06 -8.19
N ASN A 170 -4.14 -17.28 -8.50
CA ASN A 170 -4.49 -18.29 -7.50
C ASN A 170 -3.31 -18.64 -6.60
N ASN A 171 -2.11 -18.81 -7.18
CA ASN A 171 -0.89 -19.06 -6.41
C ASN A 171 -0.52 -17.87 -5.51
N MET A 172 -0.74 -16.63 -5.95
CA MET A 172 -0.58 -15.45 -5.09
C MET A 172 -1.56 -15.44 -3.92
N LEU A 173 -2.81 -15.85 -4.13
CA LEU A 173 -3.79 -15.96 -3.04
C LEU A 173 -3.35 -17.01 -2.00
N VAL A 174 -2.85 -18.17 -2.45
CA VAL A 174 -2.32 -19.22 -1.56
C VAL A 174 -1.09 -18.73 -0.79
N ALA A 175 -0.12 -18.14 -1.48
CA ALA A 175 1.09 -17.62 -0.85
C ALA A 175 0.78 -16.50 0.14
N GLY A 176 -0.15 -15.61 -0.19
CA GLY A 176 -0.59 -14.53 0.68
C GLY A 176 -1.34 -15.04 1.92
N GLU A 177 -2.17 -16.07 1.78
CA GLU A 177 -2.83 -16.72 2.93
C GLU A 177 -1.80 -17.36 3.87
N PHE A 178 -0.83 -18.09 3.33
CA PHE A 178 0.27 -18.67 4.09
C PHE A 178 1.09 -17.58 4.82
N ALA A 179 1.43 -16.50 4.10
CA ALA A 179 2.12 -15.35 4.69
C ALA A 179 1.31 -14.69 5.81
N GLY A 180 -0.02 -14.65 5.70
CA GLY A 180 -0.93 -14.14 6.71
C GLY A 180 -0.91 -14.93 8.03
N LYS A 181 -0.63 -16.23 7.96
CA LYS A 181 -0.49 -17.11 9.14
C LYS A 181 0.85 -16.92 9.86
N SER A 182 1.91 -16.51 9.16
CA SER A 182 3.25 -16.32 9.74
C SER A 182 3.47 -14.91 10.29
N ASN A 183 3.65 -14.79 11.60
CA ASN A 183 4.00 -13.51 12.24
C ASN A 183 5.37 -12.97 11.81
N LEU A 184 6.33 -13.86 11.51
CA LEU A 184 7.65 -13.47 11.01
C LEU A 184 7.54 -12.81 9.64
N ILE A 185 6.84 -13.45 8.69
CA ILE A 185 6.66 -12.92 7.33
C ILE A 185 5.92 -11.57 7.37
N LYS A 186 4.85 -11.47 8.16
CA LYS A 186 4.12 -10.20 8.37
C LYS A 186 5.03 -9.10 8.90
N LYS A 187 5.77 -9.34 10.00
CA LYS A 187 6.66 -8.33 10.60
C LYS A 187 7.75 -7.89 9.62
N THR A 188 8.35 -8.83 8.87
CA THR A 188 9.35 -8.51 7.86
C THR A 188 8.77 -7.62 6.77
N ALA A 189 7.59 -7.96 6.21
CA ALA A 189 6.90 -7.11 5.24
C ALA A 189 6.59 -5.71 5.80
N GLU A 190 6.13 -5.62 7.05
CA GLU A 190 5.84 -4.34 7.71
C GLU A 190 7.09 -3.44 7.90
N ILE A 191 8.26 -4.05 8.14
CA ILE A 191 9.52 -3.30 8.27
C ILE A 191 9.88 -2.59 6.96
N PHE A 192 9.65 -3.23 5.81
CA PHE A 192 10.02 -2.69 4.50
C PHE A 192 8.94 -1.85 3.83
N LEU A 193 7.67 -2.20 4.01
CA LEU A 193 6.57 -1.61 3.26
C LEU A 193 5.72 -0.70 4.15
N LYS A 194 5.22 -1.17 5.28
CA LYS A 194 4.19 -0.47 6.06
C LYS A 194 4.65 0.90 6.57
N SER A 195 4.09 1.98 6.03
CA SER A 195 4.37 3.36 6.45
C SER A 195 3.11 4.03 7.00
N LYS A 196 3.17 4.51 8.24
CA LYS A 196 2.07 5.24 8.89
C LYS A 196 2.32 6.74 8.79
N ASN A 197 1.35 7.48 8.27
CA ASN A 197 1.34 8.93 8.28
C ASN A 197 -0.09 9.44 8.50
N THR A 198 -0.31 10.18 9.59
CA THR A 198 -1.63 10.69 9.97
C THR A 198 -2.20 11.68 8.98
N ARG A 199 -1.36 12.32 8.13
CA ARG A 199 -1.80 13.23 7.06
C ARG A 199 -2.59 12.51 5.96
N LEU A 200 -2.42 11.19 5.82
CA LEU A 200 -3.19 10.37 4.88
C LEU A 200 -4.39 9.70 5.55
N SER A 201 -4.49 9.74 6.88
CA SER A 201 -5.54 9.06 7.61
C SER A 201 -6.84 9.86 7.59
N GLN A 202 -7.97 9.15 7.51
CA GLN A 202 -9.31 9.73 7.48
C GLN A 202 -10.26 8.90 8.35
N LYS A 203 -11.27 9.55 8.94
CA LYS A 203 -12.36 8.89 9.68
C LYS A 203 -13.67 9.13 8.94
N ILE A 204 -14.26 8.07 8.39
CA ILE A 204 -15.46 8.15 7.56
C ILE A 204 -16.52 7.21 8.14
N TYR A 205 -17.70 7.72 8.48
CA TYR A 205 -18.78 6.96 9.15
C TYR A 205 -18.30 6.14 10.36
N GLY A 206 -17.41 6.72 11.17
CA GLY A 206 -16.83 6.05 12.34
C GLY A 206 -15.67 5.09 12.02
N ILE A 207 -15.42 4.76 10.75
CA ILE A 207 -14.37 3.85 10.30
C ILE A 207 -13.05 4.63 10.14
N GLY A 208 -11.98 4.13 10.78
CA GLY A 208 -10.63 4.70 10.65
C GLY A 208 -9.85 4.10 9.48
N PHE A 209 -9.60 4.90 8.45
CA PHE A 209 -8.76 4.55 7.31
C PHE A 209 -7.34 5.09 7.54
N GLY A 210 -6.35 4.21 7.64
CA GLY A 210 -4.96 4.62 7.92
C GLY A 210 -4.30 5.39 6.77
N ASN A 211 -4.76 5.14 5.54
CA ASN A 211 -4.42 5.84 4.31
C ASN A 211 -5.57 5.64 3.29
N PRO A 212 -5.65 6.42 2.20
CA PRO A 212 -6.83 6.40 1.31
C PRO A 212 -6.81 5.25 0.30
N ILE A 213 -5.83 4.35 0.32
CA ILE A 213 -5.61 3.37 -0.76
C ILE A 213 -6.04 1.97 -0.32
N GLY A 214 -6.98 1.38 -1.06
CA GLY A 214 -7.55 0.07 -0.77
C GLY A 214 -7.42 -0.92 -1.92
N LEU A 215 -7.56 -2.20 -1.57
CA LEU A 215 -7.72 -3.26 -2.57
C LEU A 215 -9.19 -3.33 -2.99
N ALA A 216 -9.46 -3.27 -4.30
CA ALA A 216 -10.82 -3.39 -4.82
C ALA A 216 -11.34 -4.84 -4.74
N ALA A 217 -12.66 -5.01 -4.68
CA ALA A 217 -13.30 -6.31 -4.85
C ALA A 217 -12.98 -6.91 -6.23
N GLY A 218 -12.80 -8.22 -6.28
CA GLY A 218 -12.48 -9.03 -7.46
C GLY A 218 -11.08 -9.65 -7.42
N PHE A 219 -10.19 -9.14 -6.56
CA PHE A 219 -8.87 -9.74 -6.33
C PHE A 219 -8.94 -10.84 -5.27
N ASP A 220 -9.39 -10.53 -4.06
CA ASP A 220 -9.54 -11.51 -2.97
C ASP A 220 -11.01 -11.92 -2.80
N TYR A 221 -11.53 -12.64 -3.80
CA TYR A 221 -12.94 -13.05 -3.82
C TYR A 221 -13.30 -14.14 -2.78
N GLU A 222 -12.28 -14.81 -2.22
CA GLU A 222 -12.42 -15.86 -1.21
C GLU A 222 -11.92 -15.43 0.18
N ALA A 223 -11.67 -14.13 0.40
CA ALA A 223 -11.24 -13.56 1.68
C ALA A 223 -9.98 -14.19 2.32
N ARG A 224 -9.02 -14.59 1.49
CA ARG A 224 -7.79 -15.29 1.87
C ARG A 224 -6.67 -14.37 2.34
N LEU A 225 -6.74 -13.08 2.00
CA LEU A 225 -5.65 -12.12 2.18
C LEU A 225 -5.87 -11.12 3.32
N THR A 226 -7.00 -11.20 4.03
CA THR A 226 -7.39 -10.26 5.10
C THR A 226 -6.34 -10.12 6.21
N GLN A 227 -5.59 -11.20 6.49
CA GLN A 227 -4.56 -11.21 7.53
C GLN A 227 -3.17 -10.75 7.04
N PHE A 228 -2.92 -10.71 5.72
CA PHE A 228 -1.62 -10.35 5.16
C PHE A 228 -1.58 -8.94 4.56
N LEU A 229 -2.62 -8.51 3.83
CA LEU A 229 -2.68 -7.19 3.17
C LEU A 229 -2.37 -5.98 4.08
N PRO A 230 -2.74 -5.96 5.38
CA PRO A 230 -2.30 -4.91 6.30
C PRO A 230 -0.78 -4.71 6.37
N SER A 231 0.00 -5.75 6.05
CA SER A 231 1.47 -5.73 6.06
C SER A 231 2.04 -5.07 4.81
N LEU A 232 1.26 -5.00 3.72
CA LEU A 232 1.62 -4.34 2.46
C LEU A 232 1.21 -2.86 2.42
N ASN A 233 0.73 -2.32 3.55
CA ASN A 233 0.32 -0.93 3.76
C ASN A 233 -1.00 -0.50 3.12
N PHE A 234 -1.88 -1.43 2.74
CA PHE A 234 -3.25 -1.08 2.38
C PHE A 234 -3.95 -0.35 3.53
N GLY A 235 -4.69 0.70 3.21
CA GLY A 235 -5.53 1.44 4.14
C GLY A 235 -6.85 0.74 4.43
N PHE A 236 -7.35 -0.06 3.48
CA PHE A 236 -8.57 -0.87 3.57
C PHE A 236 -8.62 -1.93 2.44
N MET A 237 -9.63 -2.79 2.43
CA MET A 237 -9.91 -3.69 1.31
C MET A 237 -11.39 -4.01 1.19
N SER A 238 -11.84 -4.43 0.01
CA SER A 238 -13.12 -5.14 -0.20
C SER A 238 -12.84 -6.59 -0.59
N VAL A 239 -13.33 -7.56 0.19
CA VAL A 239 -13.37 -8.97 -0.22
C VAL A 239 -14.55 -9.23 -1.16
N GLY A 240 -14.50 -10.32 -1.92
CA GLY A 240 -15.54 -10.69 -2.86
C GLY A 240 -15.26 -10.19 -4.28
N THR A 241 -16.25 -10.01 -5.16
CA THR A 241 -17.68 -10.07 -4.86
C THR A 241 -18.14 -11.47 -4.46
N VAL A 242 -18.75 -11.56 -3.28
CA VAL A 242 -19.36 -12.76 -2.74
C VAL A 242 -20.81 -12.82 -3.20
N THR A 243 -21.24 -14.00 -3.59
CA THR A 243 -22.63 -14.28 -3.95
C THR A 243 -23.26 -15.15 -2.87
N ASN A 244 -24.59 -15.16 -2.76
CA ASN A 244 -25.27 -15.98 -1.75
C ASN A 244 -25.03 -17.47 -2.00
N MET A 245 -25.34 -17.94 -3.20
CA MET A 245 -25.00 -19.29 -3.66
C MET A 245 -23.60 -19.34 -4.30
N PRO A 246 -22.90 -20.48 -4.24
CA PRO A 246 -21.63 -20.68 -4.95
C PRO A 246 -21.77 -20.56 -6.47
N TYR A 247 -20.69 -20.11 -7.13
CA TYR A 247 -20.54 -20.08 -8.58
C TYR A 247 -19.06 -20.25 -8.97
N GLU A 248 -18.78 -21.20 -9.86
CA GLU A 248 -17.40 -21.56 -10.28
C GLU A 248 -16.75 -20.53 -11.22
N GLY A 249 -17.55 -19.59 -11.76
CA GLY A 249 -17.14 -18.61 -12.75
C GLY A 249 -17.61 -18.95 -14.17
N ASN A 250 -17.52 -17.98 -15.08
CA ASN A 250 -17.88 -18.19 -16.49
C ASN A 250 -16.90 -19.16 -17.17
N PRO A 251 -17.28 -19.78 -18.31
CA PRO A 251 -16.34 -20.58 -19.11
C PRO A 251 -15.03 -19.84 -19.42
N LYS A 252 -13.92 -20.58 -19.37
CA LYS A 252 -12.57 -20.04 -19.63
C LYS A 252 -12.44 -19.48 -21.06
N PRO A 253 -11.55 -18.49 -21.27
CA PRO A 253 -10.64 -17.88 -20.30
C PRO A 253 -11.35 -16.89 -19.37
N MET A 254 -11.08 -16.96 -18.06
CA MET A 254 -11.65 -16.04 -17.07
C MET A 254 -10.78 -14.79 -16.81
N LEU A 255 -9.50 -14.84 -17.20
CA LEU A 255 -8.54 -13.76 -16.99
C LEU A 255 -7.55 -13.72 -18.17
N GLY A 256 -7.21 -12.52 -18.62
CA GLY A 256 -6.23 -12.27 -19.67
C GLY A 256 -5.41 -11.01 -19.37
N ARG A 257 -4.19 -10.91 -19.89
CA ARG A 257 -3.35 -9.71 -19.77
C ARG A 257 -3.25 -9.00 -21.11
N LEU A 258 -3.33 -7.68 -21.07
CA LEU A 258 -3.10 -6.78 -22.20
C LEU A 258 -1.94 -5.83 -21.82
N PRO A 259 -0.68 -6.30 -21.89
CA PRO A 259 0.49 -5.54 -21.45
C PRO A 259 0.61 -4.13 -22.02
N MET A 260 0.39 -3.95 -23.33
CA MET A 260 0.53 -2.65 -24.00
C MET A 260 -0.58 -1.69 -23.57
N SER A 261 -1.80 -2.22 -23.43
CA SER A 261 -2.97 -1.48 -22.95
C SER A 261 -2.96 -1.19 -21.44
N LYS A 262 -1.97 -1.72 -20.69
CA LYS A 262 -1.96 -1.73 -19.21
C LYS A 262 -3.32 -2.15 -18.62
N SER A 263 -3.83 -3.27 -19.12
CA SER A 263 -5.19 -3.74 -18.87
C SER A 263 -5.24 -5.24 -18.60
N LEU A 264 -6.30 -5.70 -17.94
CA LEU A 264 -6.64 -7.12 -17.85
C LEU A 264 -8.01 -7.33 -18.48
N MET A 265 -8.16 -8.40 -19.26
CA MET A 265 -9.46 -8.95 -19.62
C MET A 265 -9.95 -9.80 -18.45
N VAL A 266 -11.19 -9.60 -18.01
CA VAL A 266 -11.81 -10.34 -16.91
C VAL A 266 -13.16 -10.87 -17.38
N ASN A 267 -13.39 -12.17 -17.16
CA ASN A 267 -14.61 -12.90 -17.48
C ASN A 267 -15.00 -13.86 -16.32
N LYS A 268 -14.90 -13.42 -15.07
CA LYS A 268 -15.19 -14.28 -13.91
C LYS A 268 -16.68 -14.41 -13.56
N GLY A 269 -17.49 -13.39 -13.88
CA GLY A 269 -18.94 -13.41 -13.61
C GLY A 269 -19.31 -13.66 -12.14
N PHE A 270 -18.61 -13.03 -11.19
CA PHE A 270 -18.77 -13.27 -9.74
C PHE A 270 -18.52 -14.72 -9.29
N LYS A 271 -17.43 -15.33 -9.76
CA LYS A 271 -16.87 -16.53 -9.15
C LYS A 271 -16.76 -16.36 -7.62
N SER A 272 -17.36 -17.27 -6.86
CA SER A 272 -17.44 -17.23 -5.41
C SER A 272 -17.79 -18.60 -4.84
N SER A 273 -17.18 -18.98 -3.71
CA SER A 273 -17.57 -20.17 -2.94
C SER A 273 -18.88 -20.03 -2.16
N GLY A 274 -19.57 -18.88 -2.26
CA GLY A 274 -20.84 -18.61 -1.59
C GLY A 274 -20.71 -17.95 -0.21
N ALA A 275 -21.76 -17.23 0.19
CA ALA A 275 -21.73 -16.37 1.38
C ALA A 275 -21.47 -17.14 2.67
N ILE A 276 -22.00 -18.35 2.80
CA ILE A 276 -21.80 -19.21 3.98
C ILE A 276 -20.32 -19.55 4.17
N ASN A 277 -19.64 -19.97 3.10
CA ASN A 277 -18.24 -20.37 3.15
C ASN A 277 -17.32 -19.19 3.47
N VAL A 278 -17.54 -18.05 2.81
CA VAL A 278 -16.76 -16.83 3.08
C VAL A 278 -17.05 -16.31 4.50
N ALA A 279 -18.30 -16.30 4.95
CA ALA A 279 -18.65 -15.87 6.31
C ALA A 279 -18.00 -16.75 7.37
N SER A 280 -18.00 -18.08 7.17
CA SER A 280 -17.33 -19.03 8.06
C SER A 280 -15.82 -18.75 8.14
N ARG A 281 -15.16 -18.49 7.01
CA ARG A 281 -13.73 -18.14 6.96
C ARG A 281 -13.40 -16.85 7.71
N LEU A 282 -14.30 -15.86 7.66
CA LEU A 282 -14.11 -14.55 8.28
C LEU A 282 -14.53 -14.52 9.75
N LYS A 283 -15.34 -15.47 10.20
CA LYS A 283 -15.89 -15.51 11.56
C LYS A 283 -14.78 -15.59 12.60
N GLY A 284 -14.85 -14.72 13.61
CA GLY A 284 -13.89 -14.67 14.71
C GLY A 284 -12.51 -14.08 14.35
N LEU A 285 -12.31 -13.61 13.11
CA LEU A 285 -11.08 -12.91 12.74
C LEU A 285 -11.13 -11.43 13.13
N ASP A 286 -10.02 -10.95 13.68
CA ASP A 286 -9.76 -9.53 13.85
C ASP A 286 -9.04 -8.95 12.63
N PHE A 287 -9.46 -7.77 12.19
CA PHE A 287 -8.86 -7.09 11.05
C PHE A 287 -8.07 -5.86 11.49
N LYS A 288 -6.81 -5.77 11.03
CA LYS A 288 -5.92 -4.62 11.33
C LYS A 288 -6.23 -3.38 10.48
N ILE A 289 -7.02 -3.53 9.43
CA ILE A 289 -7.50 -2.47 8.54
C ILE A 289 -8.98 -2.70 8.28
N PRO A 290 -9.75 -1.67 7.88
CA PRO A 290 -11.14 -1.86 7.48
C PRO A 290 -11.29 -2.89 6.36
N VAL A 291 -12.12 -3.91 6.60
CA VAL A 291 -12.50 -4.92 5.62
C VAL A 291 -13.96 -4.72 5.25
N GLY A 292 -14.20 -4.50 3.96
CA GLY A 292 -15.52 -4.48 3.36
C GLY A 292 -15.88 -5.81 2.73
N ILE A 293 -17.16 -6.12 2.67
CA ILE A 293 -17.67 -7.31 1.97
C ILE A 293 -18.46 -6.84 0.76
N SER A 294 -17.95 -7.11 -0.45
CA SER A 294 -18.67 -6.90 -1.70
C SER A 294 -19.68 -8.03 -1.90
N ILE A 295 -20.95 -7.70 -2.02
CA ILE A 295 -22.06 -8.62 -2.25
C ILE A 295 -22.67 -8.32 -3.62
N GLY A 296 -22.94 -9.37 -4.38
CA GLY A 296 -23.61 -9.29 -5.67
C GLY A 296 -24.59 -10.44 -5.87
N ARG A 297 -25.46 -10.29 -6.86
CA ARG A 297 -26.38 -11.35 -7.31
C ARG A 297 -25.60 -12.57 -7.81
N THR A 298 -25.94 -13.77 -7.37
CA THR A 298 -25.36 -15.00 -7.93
C THR A 298 -25.58 -15.06 -9.45
N ASN A 299 -24.53 -15.40 -10.20
CA ASN A 299 -24.61 -15.65 -11.63
C ASN A 299 -25.17 -17.06 -11.90
N SER A 300 -26.47 -17.24 -11.72
CA SER A 300 -27.14 -18.55 -11.80
C SER A 300 -28.40 -18.51 -12.68
N PRO A 301 -28.65 -19.54 -13.50
CA PRO A 301 -29.88 -19.64 -14.28
C PRO A 301 -31.14 -19.80 -13.39
N LYS A 302 -30.97 -20.19 -12.12
CA LYS A 302 -32.06 -20.29 -11.15
C LYS A 302 -32.63 -18.93 -10.74
N LEU A 303 -31.91 -17.84 -10.98
CA LEU A 303 -32.34 -16.48 -10.65
C LEU A 303 -32.88 -15.79 -11.91
N SER A 304 -34.05 -16.21 -12.38
CA SER A 304 -34.62 -15.76 -13.65
C SER A 304 -35.38 -14.43 -13.55
N ASN A 305 -35.83 -14.05 -12.35
CA ASN A 305 -36.63 -12.84 -12.13
C ASN A 305 -36.06 -11.94 -11.02
N GLN A 306 -36.61 -10.74 -10.93
CA GLN A 306 -36.18 -9.68 -10.04
C GLN A 306 -36.38 -10.01 -8.57
N LYS A 307 -37.51 -10.61 -8.21
CA LYS A 307 -37.84 -10.98 -6.83
C LYS A 307 -36.81 -11.98 -6.28
N ASP A 308 -36.49 -13.02 -7.05
CA ASP A 308 -35.51 -14.02 -6.65
C ASP A 308 -34.10 -13.44 -6.60
N SER A 309 -33.75 -12.54 -7.53
CA SER A 309 -32.46 -11.85 -7.55
C SER A 309 -32.28 -10.92 -6.34
N ILE A 310 -33.33 -10.24 -5.90
CA ILE A 310 -33.32 -9.41 -4.68
C ILE A 310 -33.19 -10.30 -3.44
N LYS A 311 -33.98 -11.39 -3.38
CA LYS A 311 -33.92 -12.36 -2.27
C LYS A 311 -32.52 -12.94 -2.12
N ASP A 312 -31.87 -13.27 -3.23
CA ASP A 312 -30.49 -13.77 -3.24
C ASP A 312 -29.50 -12.79 -2.60
N ILE A 313 -29.50 -11.52 -3.03
CA ILE A 313 -28.65 -10.48 -2.45
C ILE A 313 -28.94 -10.30 -0.94
N VAL A 314 -30.22 -10.22 -0.58
CA VAL A 314 -30.66 -10.06 0.82
C VAL A 314 -30.16 -11.21 1.70
N GLN A 315 -30.26 -12.45 1.22
CA GLN A 315 -29.76 -13.61 1.96
C GLN A 315 -28.26 -13.56 2.21
N ALA A 316 -27.45 -13.10 1.24
CA ALA A 316 -26.02 -12.90 1.46
C ALA A 316 -25.75 -11.90 2.59
N PHE A 317 -26.46 -10.77 2.64
CA PHE A 317 -26.33 -9.80 3.74
C PHE A 317 -26.68 -10.44 5.08
N GLU A 318 -27.82 -11.14 5.16
CA GLU A 318 -28.23 -11.84 6.37
C GLU A 318 -27.21 -12.87 6.84
N THR A 319 -26.59 -13.62 5.92
CA THR A 319 -25.54 -14.60 6.27
C THR A 319 -24.40 -13.92 7.01
N PHE A 320 -23.90 -12.79 6.51
CA PHE A 320 -22.79 -12.09 7.16
C PHE A 320 -23.18 -11.42 8.49
N GLU A 321 -24.38 -10.85 8.58
CA GLU A 321 -24.88 -10.25 9.82
C GLU A 321 -25.13 -11.32 10.90
N LYS A 322 -25.73 -12.47 10.54
CA LYS A 322 -25.96 -13.63 11.44
C LYS A 322 -24.64 -14.28 11.87
N ALA A 323 -23.64 -14.32 10.99
CA ALA A 323 -22.32 -14.83 11.34
C ALA A 323 -21.51 -13.87 12.23
N HIS A 324 -22.01 -12.65 12.47
CA HIS A 324 -21.34 -11.60 13.23
C HIS A 324 -19.91 -11.32 12.74
N VAL A 325 -19.73 -11.30 11.42
CA VAL A 325 -18.42 -10.96 10.84
C VAL A 325 -18.07 -9.51 11.20
N ASN A 326 -16.83 -9.29 11.65
CA ASN A 326 -16.31 -7.99 12.07
C ASN A 326 -15.94 -7.08 10.87
N ASN A 327 -16.70 -7.15 9.77
CA ASN A 327 -16.48 -6.27 8.62
C ASN A 327 -16.88 -4.83 8.97
N SER A 328 -16.16 -3.87 8.41
CA SER A 328 -16.37 -2.44 8.68
C SER A 328 -17.47 -1.84 7.81
N TYR A 329 -17.67 -2.37 6.61
CA TYR A 329 -18.68 -1.89 5.66
C TYR A 329 -19.12 -2.99 4.69
N TYR A 330 -20.14 -2.70 3.89
CA TYR A 330 -20.54 -3.51 2.76
C TYR A 330 -20.40 -2.74 1.45
N GLU A 331 -20.09 -3.48 0.38
CA GLU A 331 -20.14 -3.01 -0.99
C GLU A 331 -21.30 -3.74 -1.68
N LEU A 332 -22.31 -3.02 -2.17
CA LEU A 332 -23.40 -3.58 -2.96
C LEU A 332 -23.02 -3.46 -4.43
N ASN A 333 -22.59 -4.57 -5.03
CA ASN A 333 -22.06 -4.60 -6.38
C ASN A 333 -23.16 -4.92 -7.41
N ILE A 334 -23.71 -3.85 -8.00
CA ILE A 334 -24.75 -3.92 -9.04
C ILE A 334 -24.19 -3.82 -10.46
N SER A 335 -22.87 -3.79 -10.64
CA SER A 335 -22.22 -3.27 -11.85
C SER A 335 -21.36 -4.27 -12.63
N CYS A 336 -21.44 -5.56 -12.34
CA CYS A 336 -20.65 -6.54 -13.06
C CYS A 336 -21.12 -6.70 -14.51
N PRO A 337 -20.26 -6.44 -15.50
CA PRO A 337 -20.62 -6.59 -16.90
C PRO A 337 -20.67 -8.05 -17.39
N ASN A 338 -20.19 -9.00 -16.59
CA ASN A 338 -19.93 -10.39 -16.99
C ASN A 338 -20.90 -11.40 -16.35
N LEU A 339 -22.06 -10.97 -15.86
CA LEU A 339 -23.12 -11.90 -15.48
C LEU A 339 -23.77 -12.43 -16.75
N ILE A 340 -23.63 -13.74 -17.00
CA ILE A 340 -24.11 -14.40 -18.23
C ILE A 340 -25.41 -15.18 -18.01
N HIS A 341 -25.82 -15.34 -16.75
CA HIS A 341 -27.05 -16.05 -16.39
C HIS A 341 -28.09 -15.13 -15.75
N GLY A 342 -29.29 -15.17 -16.33
CA GLY A 342 -30.46 -14.36 -15.96
C GLY A 342 -30.38 -12.92 -16.46
N ASN A 343 -31.55 -12.32 -16.69
CA ASN A 343 -31.69 -11.04 -17.42
C ASN A 343 -31.97 -9.85 -16.50
N VAL A 344 -31.72 -10.00 -15.19
CA VAL A 344 -32.03 -8.95 -14.21
C VAL A 344 -30.87 -7.97 -14.10
N ALA A 345 -31.11 -6.73 -14.51
CA ALA A 345 -30.23 -5.60 -14.26
C ALA A 345 -30.81 -4.68 -13.18
N PHE A 346 -29.94 -4.17 -12.31
CA PHE A 346 -30.27 -3.19 -11.27
C PHE A 346 -29.86 -1.75 -11.66
N TYR A 347 -29.68 -1.51 -12.96
CA TYR A 347 -29.45 -0.16 -13.51
C TYR A 347 -30.74 0.64 -13.64
N PRO A 348 -31.87 0.07 -14.13
CA PRO A 348 -33.11 0.81 -14.22
C PRO A 348 -33.55 1.34 -12.84
N PRO A 349 -33.93 2.62 -12.72
CA PRO A 349 -34.28 3.24 -11.44
C PRO A 349 -35.31 2.46 -10.61
N LYS A 350 -36.36 1.92 -11.26
CA LYS A 350 -37.38 1.09 -10.62
C LYS A 350 -36.77 -0.17 -9.98
N ASN A 351 -35.89 -0.86 -10.70
CA ASN A 351 -35.28 -2.10 -10.21
C ASN A 351 -34.30 -1.86 -9.07
N LEU A 352 -33.53 -0.77 -9.19
CA LEU A 352 -32.63 -0.33 -8.13
C LEU A 352 -33.40 0.04 -6.86
N GLU A 353 -34.50 0.77 -6.99
CA GLU A 353 -35.38 1.17 -5.90
C GLU A 353 -35.98 -0.03 -5.16
N GLU A 354 -36.46 -1.05 -5.89
CA GLU A 354 -36.99 -2.28 -5.29
C GLU A 354 -35.91 -3.05 -4.52
N LEU A 355 -34.69 -3.17 -5.08
CA LEU A 355 -33.55 -3.77 -4.40
C LEU A 355 -33.21 -3.01 -3.11
N LEU A 356 -33.05 -1.69 -3.19
CA LEU A 356 -32.65 -0.88 -2.04
C LEU A 356 -33.72 -0.84 -0.96
N LYS A 357 -35.01 -0.85 -1.31
CA LYS A 357 -36.10 -1.04 -0.34
C LYS A 357 -36.00 -2.35 0.42
N ALA A 358 -35.59 -3.43 -0.25
CA ALA A 358 -35.39 -4.72 0.41
C ALA A 358 -34.17 -4.70 1.34
N VAL A 359 -33.08 -4.05 0.94
CA VAL A 359 -31.88 -3.88 1.77
C VAL A 359 -32.15 -2.97 2.98
N ASP A 360 -32.93 -1.89 2.81
CA ASP A 360 -33.35 -0.99 3.91
C ASP A 360 -34.03 -1.77 5.05
N LYS A 361 -34.86 -2.77 4.72
CA LYS A 361 -35.58 -3.60 5.69
C LYS A 361 -34.65 -4.42 6.60
N LEU A 362 -33.41 -4.68 6.18
CA LEU A 362 -32.42 -5.40 6.98
C LEU A 362 -31.87 -4.55 8.14
N ARG A 363 -32.08 -3.23 8.12
CA ARG A 363 -31.62 -2.30 9.17
C ARG A 363 -30.13 -2.45 9.52
N ILE A 364 -29.31 -2.71 8.51
CA ILE A 364 -27.86 -2.88 8.64
C ILE A 364 -27.25 -1.59 9.20
N LYS A 365 -26.51 -1.69 10.30
CA LYS A 365 -25.85 -0.54 10.94
C LYS A 365 -24.56 -0.11 10.25
N LYS A 366 -23.87 -1.06 9.63
CA LYS A 366 -22.61 -0.82 8.89
C LYS A 366 -22.92 -0.03 7.60
N PRO A 367 -22.06 0.92 7.19
CA PRO A 367 -22.31 1.67 5.95
C PRO A 367 -22.26 0.75 4.72
N ILE A 368 -23.14 1.03 3.76
CA ILE A 368 -23.22 0.34 2.47
C ILE A 368 -22.75 1.30 1.38
N PHE A 369 -21.86 0.86 0.51
CA PHE A 369 -21.41 1.59 -0.67
C PHE A 369 -21.90 0.89 -1.93
N ALA A 370 -22.63 1.59 -2.81
CA ALA A 370 -23.10 1.00 -4.07
C ALA A 370 -22.00 1.09 -5.14
N LYS A 371 -21.63 -0.04 -5.76
CA LYS A 371 -20.63 -0.04 -6.84
C LYS A 371 -21.30 0.11 -8.19
N MET A 372 -21.00 1.21 -8.85
CA MET A 372 -21.69 1.71 -10.03
C MET A 372 -21.09 1.18 -11.34
N PRO A 373 -21.91 0.97 -12.39
CA PRO A 373 -21.42 0.61 -13.73
C PRO A 373 -20.66 1.76 -14.36
N ILE A 374 -19.65 1.41 -15.18
CA ILE A 374 -18.83 2.42 -15.88
C ILE A 374 -19.40 2.76 -17.26
N GLU A 375 -20.11 1.82 -17.89
CA GLU A 375 -20.64 1.97 -19.26
C GLU A 375 -21.88 2.86 -19.37
N LYS A 376 -22.42 3.34 -18.24
CA LYS A 376 -23.64 4.15 -18.21
C LYS A 376 -23.36 5.60 -18.54
N ASN A 377 -24.26 6.22 -19.28
CA ASN A 377 -24.15 7.64 -19.62
C ASN A 377 -24.46 8.51 -18.39
N ASP A 378 -24.17 9.81 -18.48
CA ASP A 378 -24.30 10.74 -17.35
C ASP A 378 -25.75 10.81 -16.82
N THR A 379 -26.74 10.83 -17.70
CA THR A 379 -28.17 10.85 -17.33
C THR A 379 -28.56 9.59 -16.57
N GLU A 380 -28.25 8.41 -17.11
CA GLU A 380 -28.53 7.13 -16.44
C GLU A 380 -27.87 7.06 -15.06
N VAL A 381 -26.63 7.55 -14.94
CA VAL A 381 -25.93 7.58 -13.64
C VAL A 381 -26.60 8.53 -12.66
N LEU A 382 -27.02 9.73 -13.10
CA LEU A 382 -27.72 10.68 -12.23
C LEU A 382 -29.07 10.15 -11.74
N GLU A 383 -29.83 9.47 -12.61
CA GLU A 383 -31.08 8.81 -12.23
C GLU A 383 -30.85 7.71 -11.17
N MET A 384 -29.80 6.89 -11.36
CA MET A 384 -29.42 5.89 -10.36
C MET A 384 -29.01 6.54 -9.03
N LEU A 385 -28.22 7.63 -9.08
CA LEU A 385 -27.80 8.36 -7.88
C LEU A 385 -29.00 8.97 -7.14
N GLU A 386 -30.03 9.42 -7.86
CA GLU A 386 -31.23 9.98 -7.24
C GLU A 386 -31.98 8.94 -6.41
N VAL A 387 -32.09 7.71 -6.93
CA VAL A 387 -32.65 6.58 -6.20
C VAL A 387 -31.78 6.24 -4.99
N ILE A 388 -30.47 6.14 -5.17
CA ILE A 388 -29.52 5.81 -4.09
C ILE A 388 -29.55 6.87 -2.98
N ALA A 389 -29.72 8.15 -3.33
CA ALA A 389 -29.73 9.26 -2.38
C ALA A 389 -30.88 9.15 -1.37
N LYS A 390 -31.99 8.53 -1.76
CA LYS A 390 -33.19 8.34 -0.94
C LYS A 390 -33.17 7.06 -0.08
N ARG A 391 -32.08 6.28 -0.10
CA ARG A 391 -31.99 4.91 0.45
C ARG A 391 -30.77 4.70 1.35
N CYS A 392 -30.59 3.49 1.89
CA CYS A 392 -29.52 3.15 2.83
C CYS A 392 -28.06 3.40 2.38
N PRO A 393 -27.67 3.34 1.09
CA PRO A 393 -26.26 3.50 0.75
C PRO A 393 -25.73 4.90 1.13
N LYS A 394 -24.55 4.89 1.75
CA LYS A 394 -23.85 6.06 2.29
C LYS A 394 -22.80 6.63 1.34
N GLY A 395 -22.60 5.98 0.22
CA GLY A 395 -21.63 6.35 -0.78
C GLY A 395 -21.67 5.44 -1.99
N VAL A 396 -20.81 5.76 -2.95
CA VAL A 396 -20.74 5.09 -4.24
C VAL A 396 -19.30 4.79 -4.61
N ILE A 397 -19.09 3.68 -5.32
CA ILE A 397 -17.80 3.28 -5.85
C ILE A 397 -17.88 3.42 -7.37
N PHE A 398 -17.10 4.33 -7.93
CA PHE A 398 -17.02 4.54 -9.38
C PHE A 398 -15.78 3.88 -9.95
N GLY A 399 -16.00 2.91 -10.81
CA GLY A 399 -14.96 2.10 -11.43
C GLY A 399 -15.28 0.61 -11.31
N ASN A 400 -15.75 0.06 -12.42
CA ASN A 400 -15.79 -1.37 -12.68
C ASN A 400 -15.18 -1.62 -14.08
N LEU A 401 -15.35 -2.81 -14.64
CA LEU A 401 -14.77 -3.16 -15.93
C LEU A 401 -15.49 -2.43 -17.09
N GLN A 402 -14.72 -1.98 -18.07
CA GLN A 402 -15.18 -1.36 -19.33
C GLN A 402 -15.48 -2.46 -20.36
N LYS A 403 -16.64 -2.41 -21.02
CA LYS A 403 -17.01 -3.35 -22.10
C LYS A 403 -16.58 -2.89 -23.49
N ASP A 404 -16.43 -1.58 -23.68
CA ASP A 404 -16.08 -1.01 -24.98
C ASP A 404 -14.70 -1.52 -25.43
N ARG A 405 -14.73 -2.34 -26.48
CA ARG A 405 -13.56 -2.96 -27.11
C ARG A 405 -12.80 -1.98 -28.00
N ASN A 406 -13.39 -0.83 -28.31
CA ASN A 406 -12.81 0.22 -29.15
C ASN A 406 -12.26 1.39 -28.33
N ASP A 407 -12.25 1.29 -26.99
CA ASP A 407 -11.68 2.31 -26.11
C ASP A 407 -10.23 2.65 -26.57
N PRO A 408 -9.87 3.94 -26.67
CA PRO A 408 -8.57 4.35 -27.22
C PRO A 408 -7.37 3.90 -26.37
N ALA A 409 -7.57 3.54 -25.10
CA ALA A 409 -6.53 2.98 -24.26
C ALA A 409 -6.29 1.47 -24.51
N LEU A 410 -7.10 0.83 -25.36
CA LEU A 410 -6.95 -0.57 -25.76
C LEU A 410 -6.21 -0.70 -27.09
N VAL A 411 -5.19 -1.55 -27.11
CA VAL A 411 -4.53 -1.99 -28.35
C VAL A 411 -5.36 -3.08 -29.00
N LYS A 412 -5.82 -2.83 -30.23
CA LYS A 412 -6.77 -3.70 -30.96
C LYS A 412 -6.27 -5.14 -31.08
N GLU A 413 -4.98 -5.33 -31.31
CA GLU A 413 -4.29 -6.61 -31.48
C GLU A 413 -4.32 -7.42 -30.17
N GLU A 414 -4.25 -6.77 -29.01
CA GLU A 414 -4.39 -7.42 -27.71
C GLU A 414 -5.84 -7.82 -27.45
N VAL A 415 -6.80 -6.94 -27.80
CA VAL A 415 -8.24 -7.18 -27.63
C VAL A 415 -8.72 -8.36 -28.48
N LYS A 416 -8.24 -8.48 -29.73
CA LYS A 416 -8.60 -9.57 -30.66
C LYS A 416 -8.31 -10.97 -30.12
N LYS A 417 -7.37 -11.10 -29.18
CA LYS A 417 -7.02 -12.39 -28.53
C LYS A 417 -8.14 -12.93 -27.65
N PHE A 418 -9.10 -12.09 -27.24
CA PHE A 418 -10.14 -12.47 -26.29
C PHE A 418 -11.52 -12.21 -26.89
N LYS A 419 -12.32 -13.26 -27.11
CA LYS A 419 -13.70 -13.13 -27.63
C LYS A 419 -14.73 -12.74 -26.57
N VAL A 420 -14.36 -12.88 -25.29
CA VAL A 420 -15.24 -12.68 -24.13
C VAL A 420 -14.58 -11.77 -23.10
N GLY A 421 -15.36 -11.39 -22.09
CA GLY A 421 -14.90 -10.58 -20.97
C GLY A 421 -14.84 -9.09 -21.25
N SER A 422 -14.54 -8.36 -20.17
CA SER A 422 -14.48 -6.90 -20.10
C SER A 422 -13.12 -6.45 -19.53
N PHE A 423 -12.77 -5.18 -19.66
CA PHE A 423 -11.42 -4.68 -19.45
C PHE A 423 -11.27 -3.85 -18.17
N SER A 424 -10.15 -4.05 -17.46
CA SER A 424 -9.74 -3.25 -16.28
C SER A 424 -8.53 -2.36 -16.60
N GLY A 425 -7.97 -1.65 -15.61
CA GLY A 425 -6.73 -0.89 -15.82
C GLY A 425 -6.97 0.43 -16.55
N LYS A 426 -6.03 0.85 -17.41
CA LYS A 426 -6.06 2.19 -18.02
C LYS A 426 -7.32 2.52 -18.86
N PRO A 427 -7.98 1.58 -19.57
CA PRO A 427 -9.26 1.84 -20.23
C PRO A 427 -10.38 2.32 -19.29
N THR A 428 -10.32 1.96 -18.01
CA THR A 428 -11.32 2.41 -17.03
C THR A 428 -11.02 3.80 -16.47
N TYR A 429 -9.82 4.36 -16.70
CA TYR A 429 -9.32 5.55 -16.00
C TYR A 429 -10.16 6.79 -16.28
N LYS A 430 -10.33 7.14 -17.55
CA LYS A 430 -11.00 8.37 -17.98
C LYS A 430 -12.47 8.38 -17.51
N ARG A 431 -13.23 7.34 -17.88
CA ARG A 431 -14.67 7.29 -17.56
C ARG A 431 -14.94 7.22 -16.06
N SER A 432 -14.12 6.49 -15.30
CA SER A 432 -14.28 6.48 -13.83
C SER A 432 -14.01 7.86 -13.21
N ASN A 433 -13.04 8.62 -13.72
CA ASN A 433 -12.76 9.99 -13.27
C ASN A 433 -13.91 10.96 -13.60
N GLU A 434 -14.48 10.86 -14.79
CA GLU A 434 -15.67 11.64 -15.20
C GLU A 434 -16.85 11.38 -14.26
N LEU A 435 -17.14 10.11 -13.95
CA LEU A 435 -18.24 9.74 -13.07
C LEU A 435 -18.02 10.17 -11.61
N ILE A 436 -16.78 10.11 -11.12
CA ILE A 436 -16.42 10.66 -9.80
C ILE A 436 -16.75 12.16 -9.75
N LYS A 437 -16.29 12.92 -10.76
CA LYS A 437 -16.56 14.36 -10.86
C LYS A 437 -18.05 14.66 -10.96
N LEU A 438 -18.79 13.92 -11.80
CA LEU A 438 -20.23 14.06 -11.98
C LEU A 438 -20.97 13.85 -10.65
N ALA A 439 -20.72 12.74 -9.96
CA ALA A 439 -21.39 12.46 -8.70
C ALA A 439 -21.02 13.46 -7.61
N TYR A 440 -19.75 13.86 -7.52
CA TYR A 440 -19.32 14.85 -6.53
C TYR A 440 -19.99 16.21 -6.78
N LYS A 441 -20.04 16.67 -8.04
CA LYS A 441 -20.69 17.94 -8.41
C LYS A 441 -22.16 18.00 -7.99
N HIS A 442 -22.90 16.90 -8.16
CA HIS A 442 -24.35 16.88 -7.91
C HIS A 442 -24.73 16.52 -6.47
N TYR A 443 -23.91 15.73 -5.78
CA TYR A 443 -24.30 15.15 -4.48
C TYR A 443 -23.35 15.50 -3.32
N ARG A 444 -22.14 16.01 -3.58
CA ARG A 444 -21.12 16.43 -2.59
C ARG A 444 -21.18 15.61 -1.29
N ASP A 445 -21.69 16.20 -0.22
CA ASP A 445 -21.70 15.66 1.14
C ASP A 445 -22.66 14.48 1.33
N ARG A 446 -23.61 14.24 0.41
CA ARG A 446 -24.53 13.09 0.48
C ARG A 446 -23.79 11.78 0.30
N PHE A 447 -22.71 11.74 -0.48
CA PHE A 447 -22.00 10.51 -0.80
C PHE A 447 -20.52 10.61 -0.50
N ILE A 448 -20.04 9.62 0.24
CA ILE A 448 -18.62 9.28 0.18
C ILE A 448 -18.36 8.58 -1.15
N ILE A 449 -17.45 9.13 -1.94
CA ILE A 449 -17.08 8.55 -3.22
C ILE A 449 -15.77 7.77 -3.07
N ILE A 450 -15.78 6.52 -3.53
CA ILE A 450 -14.57 5.69 -3.63
C ILE A 450 -14.22 5.57 -5.11
N GLY A 451 -13.06 6.11 -5.50
CA GLY A 451 -12.58 6.05 -6.86
C GLY A 451 -11.89 4.72 -7.16
N CYS A 452 -12.30 4.02 -8.20
CA CYS A 452 -11.72 2.75 -8.66
C CYS A 452 -11.41 2.83 -10.15
N GLY A 453 -10.44 2.05 -10.63
CA GLY A 453 -10.11 1.93 -12.06
C GLY A 453 -8.91 2.77 -12.52
N GLY A 454 -7.96 2.13 -13.19
CA GLY A 454 -6.84 2.81 -13.87
C GLY A 454 -5.75 3.44 -12.99
N VAL A 455 -5.66 3.05 -11.71
CA VAL A 455 -4.68 3.61 -10.76
C VAL A 455 -3.37 2.82 -10.75
N PHE A 456 -2.27 3.46 -11.16
CA PHE A 456 -0.91 2.89 -11.25
C PHE A 456 0.15 3.76 -10.56
N SER A 457 -0.24 4.93 -10.02
CA SER A 457 0.68 5.89 -9.41
C SER A 457 -0.03 6.79 -8.40
N GLY A 458 0.74 7.53 -7.61
CA GLY A 458 0.18 8.53 -6.69
C GLY A 458 -0.46 9.70 -7.42
N ARG A 459 -0.03 10.00 -8.64
CA ARG A 459 -0.69 11.00 -9.51
C ARG A 459 -2.10 10.54 -9.92
N ASP A 460 -2.24 9.28 -10.32
CA ASP A 460 -3.55 8.72 -10.67
C ASP A 460 -4.52 8.74 -9.47
N ALA A 461 -4.01 8.42 -8.27
CA ALA A 461 -4.81 8.50 -7.05
C ALA A 461 -5.14 9.94 -6.66
N TRP A 462 -4.17 10.85 -6.79
CA TRP A 462 -4.35 12.28 -6.54
C TRP A 462 -5.45 12.86 -7.42
N GLU A 463 -5.45 12.57 -8.73
CA GLU A 463 -6.47 13.06 -9.66
C GLU A 463 -7.87 12.62 -9.21
N LYS A 464 -8.07 11.33 -8.91
CA LYS A 464 -9.35 10.82 -8.38
C LYS A 464 -9.78 11.55 -7.11
N ILE A 465 -8.85 11.80 -6.19
CA ILE A 465 -9.14 12.50 -4.94
C ILE A 465 -9.59 13.94 -5.22
N THR A 466 -8.84 14.66 -6.07
CA THR A 466 -9.20 16.03 -6.44
C THR A 466 -10.51 16.15 -7.20
N LEU A 467 -10.95 15.08 -7.88
CA LEU A 467 -12.26 15.01 -8.54
C LEU A 467 -13.41 14.67 -7.58
N GLY A 468 -13.13 14.36 -6.31
CA GLY A 468 -14.16 14.13 -5.28
C GLY A 468 -14.09 12.79 -4.57
N ALA A 469 -13.16 11.90 -4.91
CA ALA A 469 -13.03 10.63 -4.20
C ALA A 469 -12.37 10.82 -2.82
N SER A 470 -13.03 10.35 -1.75
CA SER A 470 -12.43 10.33 -0.41
C SER A 470 -11.47 9.15 -0.23
N LEU A 471 -11.71 8.04 -0.94
CA LEU A 471 -10.90 6.83 -0.91
C LEU A 471 -10.65 6.34 -2.34
N VAL A 472 -9.60 5.55 -2.55
CA VAL A 472 -9.22 5.01 -3.86
C VAL A 472 -8.98 3.51 -3.76
N GLN A 473 -9.54 2.75 -4.69
CA GLN A 473 -9.33 1.31 -4.84
C GLN A 473 -8.53 0.98 -6.11
N LEU A 474 -7.72 -0.08 -6.05
CA LEU A 474 -6.95 -0.55 -7.19
C LEU A 474 -6.80 -2.08 -7.22
N ILE A 475 -6.58 -2.61 -8.43
CA ILE A 475 -6.17 -4.00 -8.67
C ILE A 475 -5.08 -4.02 -9.74
N THR A 476 -5.42 -3.58 -10.95
CA THR A 476 -4.55 -3.75 -12.13
C THR A 476 -3.18 -3.11 -11.93
N GLY A 477 -3.09 -1.96 -11.27
CA GLY A 477 -1.80 -1.37 -10.90
C GLY A 477 -0.86 -2.33 -10.16
N LEU A 478 -1.36 -3.14 -9.23
CA LEU A 478 -0.52 -4.12 -8.50
C LEU A 478 0.08 -5.17 -9.41
N VAL A 479 -0.68 -5.61 -10.43
CA VAL A 479 -0.24 -6.64 -11.38
C VAL A 479 0.90 -6.13 -12.26
N TYR A 480 0.96 -4.83 -12.53
CA TYR A 480 1.96 -4.22 -13.40
C TYR A 480 3.13 -3.58 -12.67
N GLU A 481 2.87 -3.03 -11.48
CA GLU A 481 3.85 -2.27 -10.71
C GLU A 481 4.42 -3.06 -9.54
N GLY A 482 3.69 -4.05 -9.00
CA GLY A 482 4.12 -4.91 -7.91
C GLY A 482 3.48 -4.57 -6.55
N PRO A 483 3.74 -5.40 -5.52
CA PRO A 483 3.08 -5.31 -4.22
C PRO A 483 3.39 -4.03 -3.42
N GLN A 484 4.51 -3.36 -3.74
CA GLN A 484 4.94 -2.13 -3.10
C GLN A 484 4.21 -0.87 -3.62
N LEU A 485 3.39 -0.98 -4.67
CA LEU A 485 2.72 0.15 -5.31
C LEU A 485 1.95 1.03 -4.31
N VAL A 486 1.25 0.43 -3.35
CA VAL A 486 0.48 1.18 -2.33
C VAL A 486 1.38 2.14 -1.55
N ASN A 487 2.62 1.74 -1.27
CA ASN A 487 3.60 2.56 -0.58
C ASN A 487 4.10 3.69 -1.45
N GLN A 488 4.36 3.41 -2.73
CA GLN A 488 4.75 4.42 -3.70
C GLN A 488 3.67 5.49 -3.84
N ILE A 489 2.40 5.07 -3.98
CA ILE A 489 1.24 5.97 -4.00
C ILE A 489 1.21 6.83 -2.74
N ASN A 490 1.29 6.24 -1.56
CA ASN A 490 1.26 6.99 -0.29
C ASN A 490 2.41 8.02 -0.19
N PHE A 491 3.63 7.67 -0.59
CA PHE A 491 4.75 8.61 -0.60
C PHE A 491 4.57 9.73 -1.62
N GLU A 492 4.09 9.42 -2.82
CA GLU A 492 3.82 10.42 -3.85
C GLU A 492 2.69 11.38 -3.45
N LEU A 493 1.63 10.88 -2.81
CA LEU A 493 0.55 11.72 -2.26
C LEU A 493 1.12 12.69 -1.21
N LEU A 494 1.95 12.20 -0.28
CA LEU A 494 2.59 13.07 0.72
C LEU A 494 3.48 14.14 0.08
N ASP A 495 4.23 13.78 -0.97
CA ASP A 495 5.08 14.73 -1.71
C ASP A 495 4.24 15.78 -2.46
N ILE A 496 3.08 15.40 -3.02
CA ILE A 496 2.15 16.33 -3.67
C ILE A 496 1.52 17.26 -2.63
N MET A 497 1.02 16.71 -1.53
CA MET A 497 0.42 17.48 -0.43
C MET A 497 1.40 18.47 0.20
N GLU A 498 2.64 18.06 0.44
CA GLU A 498 3.71 18.93 0.94
C GLU A 498 3.97 20.11 -0.01
N ARG A 499 4.06 19.86 -1.32
CA ARG A 499 4.25 20.93 -2.32
C ARG A 499 3.05 21.87 -2.45
N LYS A 500 1.83 21.36 -2.26
CA LYS A 500 0.59 22.13 -2.39
C LYS A 500 0.08 22.73 -1.07
N GLY A 501 0.78 22.50 0.05
CA GLY A 501 0.42 23.08 1.36
C GLY A 501 -0.73 22.39 2.10
N PHE A 502 -1.16 21.19 1.68
CA PHE A 502 -2.25 20.46 2.34
C PHE A 502 -1.77 19.77 3.63
N LYS A 503 -2.50 19.95 4.73
CA LYS A 503 -2.16 19.32 6.02
C LYS A 503 -2.70 17.90 6.09
N ASN A 504 -3.92 17.66 5.60
CA ASN A 504 -4.53 16.33 5.50
C ASN A 504 -5.05 16.06 4.07
N ILE A 505 -5.07 14.79 3.66
CA ILE A 505 -5.55 14.36 2.34
C ILE A 505 -7.03 14.72 2.11
N SER A 506 -7.84 14.79 3.18
CA SER A 506 -9.25 15.17 3.10
C SER A 506 -9.45 16.59 2.55
N GLU A 507 -8.49 17.49 2.76
CA GLU A 507 -8.52 18.87 2.23
C GLU A 507 -8.40 18.91 0.70
N ALA A 508 -7.91 17.84 0.08
CA ALA A 508 -7.76 17.74 -1.37
C ALA A 508 -8.99 17.15 -2.06
N VAL A 509 -10.00 16.67 -1.32
CA VAL A 509 -11.18 16.03 -1.89
C VAL A 509 -12.02 17.08 -2.63
N GLY A 510 -12.22 16.89 -3.94
CA GLY A 510 -13.13 17.73 -4.73
C GLY A 510 -12.60 19.10 -5.17
N ILE A 511 -11.33 19.44 -4.91
CA ILE A 511 -10.77 20.79 -5.14
C ILE A 511 -10.73 21.24 -6.61
N VAL A 512 -11.03 20.38 -7.60
CA VAL A 512 -11.09 20.75 -9.04
C VAL A 512 -12.48 20.51 -9.65
N THR A 513 -13.52 20.48 -8.81
CA THR A 513 -14.91 20.19 -9.22
C THR A 513 -15.82 21.40 -9.31
N ASP A 514 -15.32 22.58 -8.93
CA ASP A 514 -16.00 23.87 -9.11
C ASP A 514 -15.95 24.37 -10.57
#